data_AF-A0A356VZW3-F1
#
_entry.id   AF-A0A356VZW3-F1
#
_cell.length_a   1.000
_cell.length_b   1.000
_cell.length_c   1.000
_cell.angle_alpha   90.00
_cell.angle_beta   90.00
_cell.angle_gamma   90.00
#
_symmetry.space_group_name_H-M   'P 1'
#
loop_
_entity.id
_entity.type
_entity.pdbx_description
1 polymer ?
#
loop_
_entity_poly.entity_id
_entity_poly.type
_entity_poly.pdbx_seq_one_letter_code
_entity_poly.pdbx_strand_id
1 'polypeptide(L)' 'MQQPQPHNTFPPQHQNRQPGREAEMNPAPRYDNPAY' A
#
# COMPACT_ATOMS: atom_id res chain seq x y z
N MET A 1 24.98 -0.51 16.34
CA MET A 1 24.15 0.21 15.36
C MET A 1 22.70 -0.16 15.64
N GLN A 2 21.88 0.78 16.13
CA GLN A 2 20.45 0.52 16.33
C GLN A 2 19.76 0.66 14.96
N GLN A 3 19.22 -0.44 14.41
CA GLN A 3 18.47 -0.38 13.17
C GLN A 3 17.11 0.30 13.45
N PRO A 4 16.65 1.24 12.62
CA PRO A 4 15.31 1.81 12.77
C PRO A 4 14.27 0.70 12.61
N GLN A 5 13.33 0.63 13.55
CA GLN A 5 12.23 -0.32 13.45
C GLN A 5 11.40 0.00 12.20
N PRO A 6 11.05 -0.98 11.37
CA PRO A 6 10.25 -0.74 10.17
C PRO A 6 8.90 -0.16 10.58
N HIS A 7 8.65 1.08 10.16
CA HIS A 7 7.35 1.71 10.32
C HIS A 7 6.43 1.17 9.22
N ASN A 8 5.38 0.44 9.61
CA ASN A 8 4.41 -0.07 8.66
C ASN A 8 3.57 1.09 8.11
N THR A 9 3.97 1.62 6.96
CA THR A 9 3.28 2.73 6.27
C THR A 9 1.90 2.34 5.74
N PHE A 10 1.62 1.03 5.63
CA PHE A 10 0.36 0.49 5.12
C PHE A 10 -0.24 -0.54 6.09
N PRO A 11 -1.58 -0.67 6.13
CA PRO A 11 -2.21 -1.73 6.91
C PRO A 11 -1.89 -3.10 6.29
N PRO A 12 -1.79 -4.16 7.11
CA PRO A 12 -1.72 -5.53 6.62
C PRO A 12 -2.92 -5.86 5.71
N GLN A 13 -2.68 -6.34 4.50
CA GLN A 13 -3.71 -6.70 3.51
C GLN A 13 -3.24 -7.86 2.61
N HIS A 14 -4.18 -8.67 2.10
CA HIS A 14 -3.90 -9.82 1.22
C HIS A 14 -5.02 -9.99 0.19
N GLN A 15 -4.67 -10.35 -1.06
CA GLN A 15 -5.61 -10.64 -2.13
C GLN A 15 -5.45 -12.08 -2.62
N ASN A 16 -6.57 -12.80 -2.74
CA ASN A 16 -6.58 -14.26 -2.99
C ASN A 16 -6.45 -14.65 -4.48
N ARG A 17 -6.04 -13.73 -5.37
CA ARG A 17 -5.89 -14.00 -6.80
C ARG A 17 -4.87 -13.08 -7.46
N GLN A 18 -4.42 -13.48 -8.66
CA GLN A 18 -3.66 -12.65 -9.57
C GLN A 18 -4.32 -12.63 -10.96
N PRO A 19 -4.36 -11.49 -11.67
CA PRO A 19 -3.92 -10.17 -11.22
C PRO A 19 -4.78 -9.62 -10.07
N GLY A 20 -4.15 -8.85 -9.18
CA GLY A 20 -4.82 -8.20 -8.07
C GLY A 20 -5.86 -7.16 -8.51
N ARG A 21 -6.76 -6.76 -7.61
CA ARG A 21 -7.73 -5.69 -7.83
C ARG A 21 -7.44 -4.50 -6.93
N GLU A 22 -7.20 -3.35 -7.52
CA GLU A 22 -6.86 -2.13 -6.78
C GLU A 22 -8.01 -1.63 -5.90
N ALA A 23 -9.26 -1.85 -6.32
CA ALA A 23 -10.46 -1.53 -5.54
C ALA A 23 -10.56 -2.32 -4.21
N GLU A 24 -9.77 -3.40 -4.05
CA GLU A 24 -9.71 -4.20 -2.82
C GLU A 24 -8.57 -3.73 -1.87
N MET A 25 -7.76 -2.74 -2.26
CA MET A 25 -6.65 -2.21 -1.44
C MET A 25 -7.10 -1.15 -0.43
N ASN A 26 -6.39 -1.06 0.70
CA ASN A 26 -6.56 -0.02 1.71
C ASN A 26 -5.21 0.59 2.13
N PRO A 27 -5.01 1.93 2.07
CA PRO A 27 -5.85 2.87 1.34
C PRO A 27 -5.86 2.58 -0.17
N ALA A 28 -6.88 3.06 -0.86
CA ALA A 28 -6.93 3.00 -2.32
C ALA A 28 -5.76 3.81 -2.93
N PRO A 29 -5.18 3.39 -4.06
CA PRO A 29 -4.16 4.16 -4.75
C PRO A 29 -4.66 5.55 -5.15
N ARG A 30 -3.76 6.54 -5.11
CA ARG A 30 -4.00 7.88 -5.65
C ARG A 30 -3.42 7.94 -7.06
N TYR A 31 -4.28 7.92 -8.07
CA TYR A 31 -3.86 7.95 -9.48
C TYR A 31 -3.50 9.36 -9.93
N ASP A 32 -4.22 10.36 -9.42
CA ASP A 32 -3.97 11.76 -9.71
C ASP A 32 -3.14 12.39 -8.58
N ASN A 33 -2.00 12.97 -8.98
CA ASN A 33 -1.25 13.86 -8.11
C ASN A 33 -1.11 15.22 -8.80
N PRO A 34 -1.75 16.28 -8.29
CA PRO A 34 -1.67 17.61 -8.89
C PRO A 34 -0.29 18.27 -8.76
N ALA A 35 0.66 17.65 -8.05
CA ALA A 35 2.02 18.15 -7.87
C ALA A 35 3.04 17.55 -8.86
N TYR A 36 2.59 16.86 -9.91
CA TYR A 36 3.41 16.26 -10.97
C TYR A 36 3.42 17.08 -12.25
#